data_AF-A0A9X9LJV3-F1
#
_entry.id   AF-A0A9X9LJV3-F1
#
_cell.length_a   1.000
_cell.length_b   1.000
_cell.length_c   1.000
_cell.angle_alpha   90.00
_cell.angle_beta   90.00
_cell.angle_gamma   90.00
#
_symmetry.space_group_name_H-M   'P 1'
#
loop_
_entity.id
_entity.type
_entity.pdbx_description
1 polymer ?
#
loop_
_entity_poly.entity_id
_entity_poly.type
_entity_poly.pdbx_seq_one_letter_code
_entity_poly.pdbx_strand_id
1 'polypeptide(L)'
;MRGITIQCLFYGSLIFGIWTALLYVYIHHNHVSNLEKKNQGTALIWSLGKKLQQQITQNPKQIPRLRVRFEMPDKYETTEYKSFLRSGKDTNYSKPEYITGFLRYGFNAVLSKSLGSERDVPDTRNKKCLQKHYPANLPTASVVICFYNEEFNALFRTMSSVINLTPQYILEEIVLVDDMSDFDDLKEKLDHHLEVFRGKIKFVRNKQREGLIRSRLIGAARASGDVLVFLDSHCEVNRVWLQPLLHAIAKDPRMVVCPLIDPIDHETLEYRPSPAVRGAFNWHLEFKWDNVFSYEMDGPEGPTRPIR
;
A
#
# COMPACT_ATOMS: atom_id res chain seq x y z
N MET A 1 -64.93 31.78 -3.82
CA MET A 1 -63.76 31.12 -3.19
C MET A 1 -62.90 30.26 -4.12
N ARG A 2 -63.37 29.79 -5.30
CA ARG A 2 -62.59 28.95 -6.25
C ARG A 2 -61.55 29.68 -7.11
N GLY A 3 -61.75 30.96 -7.43
CA GLY A 3 -60.83 31.72 -8.30
C GLY A 3 -59.50 32.08 -7.63
N ILE A 4 -59.54 32.43 -6.34
CA ILE A 4 -58.36 32.85 -5.57
C ILE A 4 -57.41 31.68 -5.34
N THR A 5 -57.94 30.47 -5.10
CA THR A 5 -57.13 29.26 -4.91
C THR A 5 -56.39 28.84 -6.18
N ILE A 6 -57.04 28.92 -7.35
CA ILE A 6 -56.40 28.62 -8.64
C ILE A 6 -55.30 29.64 -8.95
N GLN A 7 -55.54 30.92 -8.64
CA GLN A 7 -54.57 31.98 -8.87
C GLN A 7 -53.35 31.84 -7.94
N CYS A 8 -53.54 31.49 -6.66
CA CYS A 8 -52.43 31.18 -5.74
C CYS A 8 -51.63 29.94 -6.16
N LEU A 9 -52.28 28.89 -6.67
CA LEU A 9 -51.59 27.69 -7.18
C LEU A 9 -50.76 28.01 -8.43
N PHE A 10 -51.27 28.87 -9.32
CA PHE A 10 -50.55 29.28 -10.53
C PHE A 10 -49.33 30.14 -10.21
N TYR A 11 -49.44 31.09 -9.27
CA TYR A 11 -48.29 31.87 -8.79
C TYR A 11 -47.30 31.01 -8.01
N GLY A 12 -47.77 30.04 -7.22
CA GLY A 12 -46.92 29.08 -6.51
C GLY A 12 -46.09 28.22 -7.47
N SER A 13 -46.69 27.70 -8.55
CA SER A 13 -45.95 26.92 -9.55
C SER A 13 -44.96 27.76 -10.34
N LEU A 14 -45.30 29.03 -10.64
CA LEU A 14 -44.40 29.95 -11.35
C LEU A 14 -43.18 30.30 -10.50
N ILE A 15 -43.39 30.60 -9.22
CA ILE A 15 -42.30 30.89 -8.28
C ILE A 15 -41.41 29.65 -8.11
N PHE A 16 -41.99 28.46 -7.92
CA PHE A 16 -41.21 27.23 -7.80
C PHE A 16 -40.40 26.94 -9.06
N GLY A 17 -40.99 27.11 -10.25
CA GLY A 17 -40.29 26.98 -11.53
C GLY A 17 -39.09 27.92 -11.65
N ILE A 18 -39.26 29.20 -11.29
CA ILE A 18 -38.18 30.19 -11.34
C ILE A 18 -37.06 29.83 -10.36
N TRP A 19 -37.38 29.42 -9.13
CA TRP A 19 -36.37 29.04 -8.13
C TRP A 19 -35.61 27.77 -8.51
N THR A 20 -36.28 26.77 -9.10
CA THR A 20 -35.61 25.55 -9.58
C THR A 20 -34.66 25.84 -10.74
N ALA A 21 -35.03 26.72 -11.67
CA ALA A 21 -34.16 27.14 -12.77
C ALA A 21 -32.94 27.92 -12.26
N LEU A 22 -33.12 28.84 -11.31
CA LEU A 22 -32.01 29.58 -10.70
C LEU A 22 -31.06 28.66 -9.92
N LEU A 23 -31.59 27.66 -9.19
CA LEU A 23 -30.77 26.67 -8.49
C LEU A 23 -29.97 25.81 -9.48
N TYR A 24 -30.58 25.40 -10.59
CA TYR A 24 -29.90 24.64 -11.64
C TYR A 24 -28.75 25.45 -12.28
N VAL A 25 -29.00 26.72 -12.61
CA VAL A 25 -27.96 27.63 -13.13
C VAL A 25 -26.85 27.84 -12.12
N TYR A 26 -27.18 28.01 -10.84
CA TYR A 26 -26.19 28.17 -9.76
C TYR A 26 -25.31 26.93 -9.59
N ILE A 27 -25.90 25.73 -9.56
CA ILE A 27 -25.15 24.46 -9.46
C ILE A 27 -24.27 24.26 -10.69
N HIS A 28 -24.79 24.52 -11.89
CA HIS A 28 -24.02 24.39 -13.13
C HIS A 28 -22.86 25.38 -13.18
N HIS A 29 -23.07 26.63 -12.77
CA HIS A 29 -22.02 27.65 -12.72
C HIS A 29 -20.93 27.32 -11.68
N ASN A 30 -21.30 26.81 -10.51
CA ASN A 30 -20.34 26.35 -9.51
C ASN A 30 -19.57 25.10 -9.96
N HIS A 31 -20.21 24.18 -10.68
CA HIS A 31 -19.53 23.00 -11.22
C HIS A 31 -18.52 23.37 -12.31
N VAL A 32 -18.92 24.24 -13.26
CA VAL A 32 -18.03 24.73 -14.33
C VAL A 32 -16.86 25.53 -13.77
N SER A 33 -17.11 26.45 -12.83
CA SER A 33 -16.04 27.23 -12.20
C SER A 33 -15.06 26.38 -11.39
N ASN A 34 -15.52 25.29 -10.75
CA ASN A 34 -14.63 24.32 -10.09
C ASN A 34 -13.80 23.51 -11.10
N LEU A 35 -14.35 23.15 -12.25
CA LEU A 35 -13.61 22.51 -13.35
C LEU A 35 -12.55 23.46 -13.95
N GLU A 36 -12.88 24.73 -14.13
CA GLU A 36 -11.94 25.75 -14.60
C GLU A 36 -10.83 26.01 -13.59
N LYS A 37 -11.14 26.10 -12.29
CA LYS A 37 -10.12 26.19 -11.23
C LYS A 37 -9.20 24.98 -11.20
N LYS A 38 -9.75 23.77 -11.39
CA LYS A 38 -8.95 22.54 -11.46
C LYS A 38 -8.02 22.58 -12.68
N ASN A 39 -8.53 22.94 -13.85
CA ASN A 39 -7.74 23.06 -15.08
C ASN A 39 -6.69 24.18 -15.01
N GLN A 40 -7.01 25.32 -14.39
CA GLN A 40 -6.04 26.39 -14.12
C GLN A 40 -4.97 25.92 -13.13
N GLY A 41 -5.32 25.15 -12.10
CA GLY A 41 -4.37 24.52 -11.19
C GLY A 41 -3.42 23.56 -11.92
N THR A 42 -3.93 22.71 -12.80
CA THR A 42 -3.12 21.80 -13.62
C THR A 42 -2.23 22.56 -14.62
N ALA A 43 -2.75 23.62 -15.24
CA ALA A 43 -2.00 24.47 -16.17
C ALA A 43 -0.91 25.29 -15.44
N LEU A 44 -1.18 25.75 -14.21
CA LEU A 44 -0.22 26.43 -13.36
C LEU A 44 0.89 25.48 -12.92
N ILE A 45 0.56 24.24 -12.52
CA ILE A 45 1.53 23.18 -12.19
C ILE A 45 2.41 22.85 -13.40
N TRP A 46 1.82 22.74 -14.58
CA TRP A 46 2.56 22.47 -15.81
C TRP A 46 3.44 23.67 -16.24
N SER A 47 2.95 24.90 -16.06
CA SER A 47 3.71 26.14 -16.31
C SER A 47 4.87 26.31 -15.33
N LEU A 48 4.65 26.00 -14.04
CA LEU A 48 5.68 25.93 -13.01
C LEU A 48 6.72 24.87 -13.36
N GLY A 49 6.29 23.68 -13.81
CA GLY A 49 7.19 22.63 -14.30
C GLY A 49 8.06 23.11 -15.46
N LYS A 50 7.48 23.81 -16.45
CA LYS A 50 8.25 24.39 -17.57
C LYS A 50 9.19 25.53 -17.15
N LYS A 51 8.77 26.41 -16.23
CA LYS A 51 9.63 27.47 -15.69
C LYS A 51 10.79 26.90 -14.89
N LEU A 52 10.55 25.84 -14.11
CA LEU A 52 11.60 25.11 -13.39
C LEU A 52 12.60 24.49 -14.39
N GLN A 53 12.09 23.89 -15.47
CA GLN A 53 12.91 23.31 -16.53
C GLN A 53 13.77 24.38 -17.25
N GLN A 54 13.20 25.57 -17.52
CA GLN A 54 13.93 26.69 -18.12
C GLN A 54 14.96 27.31 -17.17
N GLN A 55 14.65 27.44 -15.88
CA GLN A 55 15.59 27.93 -14.87
C GLN A 55 16.76 26.96 -14.64
N ILE A 56 16.52 25.64 -14.67
CA ILE A 56 17.56 24.60 -14.61
C ILE A 56 18.49 24.67 -15.83
N THR A 57 17.96 25.06 -17.00
CA THR A 57 18.73 25.17 -18.25
C THR A 57 19.59 26.44 -18.30
N GLN A 58 19.25 27.49 -17.53
CA GLN A 58 19.90 28.81 -17.66
C GLN A 58 20.82 29.20 -16.49
N ASN A 59 20.76 28.55 -15.32
CA ASN A 59 21.71 28.85 -14.22
C ASN A 59 21.91 27.65 -13.27
N PRO A 60 23.00 26.86 -13.44
CA PRO A 60 23.22 25.64 -12.66
C PRO A 60 23.86 25.88 -11.28
N LYS A 61 23.86 27.11 -10.74
CA LYS A 61 24.50 27.42 -9.45
C LYS A 61 23.54 28.17 -8.51
N GLN A 62 23.33 27.52 -7.36
CA GLN A 62 22.65 27.93 -6.11
C GLN A 62 21.14 27.70 -6.03
N ILE A 63 20.75 26.75 -5.17
CA ILE A 63 19.40 26.62 -4.59
C ILE A 63 19.54 26.66 -3.05
N PRO A 64 18.73 27.46 -2.32
CA PRO A 64 18.70 27.44 -0.86
C PRO A 64 18.01 26.18 -0.33
N ARG A 65 18.65 25.51 0.64
CA ARG A 65 18.08 24.36 1.37
C ARG A 65 16.90 24.81 2.24
N LEU A 66 15.68 24.34 1.97
CA LEU A 66 14.60 24.38 2.96
C LEU A 66 14.83 23.24 3.96
N ARG A 67 15.27 23.55 5.19
CA ARG A 67 15.32 22.60 6.30
C ARG A 67 13.97 22.60 7.01
N VAL A 68 13.21 21.52 6.90
CA VAL A 68 12.18 21.19 7.90
C VAL A 68 12.85 20.27 8.91
N ARG A 69 13.02 20.75 10.14
CA ARG A 69 13.63 20.00 11.25
C ARG A 69 12.53 19.27 12.01
N PHE A 70 12.48 17.95 11.90
CA PHE A 70 11.82 17.10 12.89
C PHE A 70 12.91 16.54 13.81
N GLU A 71 12.85 16.88 15.10
CA GLU A 71 13.72 16.28 16.12
C GLU A 71 13.03 15.04 16.72
N MET A 72 13.70 13.89 16.68
CA MET A 72 13.36 12.70 17.46
C MET A 72 14.45 12.48 18.52
N PRO A 73 14.14 11.91 19.70
CA PRO A 73 15.06 11.91 20.84
C PRO A 73 16.17 10.86 20.70
N ASP A 74 17.40 11.29 20.99
CA ASP A 74 18.62 10.47 21.07
C ASP A 74 18.53 9.44 22.20
N LYS A 75 18.26 8.19 21.88
CA LYS A 75 18.77 7.03 22.64
C LYS A 75 18.56 5.78 21.80
N TYR A 76 19.62 5.01 21.61
CA TYR A 76 19.73 3.79 20.79
C TYR A 76 20.21 3.98 19.33
N GLU A 77 21.35 4.65 19.15
CA GLU A 77 22.16 4.46 17.94
C GLU A 77 23.36 3.56 18.26
N THR A 78 23.46 2.39 17.60
CA THR A 78 24.64 1.51 17.66
C THR A 78 25.56 1.76 16.46
N THR A 79 26.85 1.48 16.63
CA THR A 79 27.96 1.81 15.71
C THR A 79 27.83 1.20 14.31
N GLU A 80 27.06 0.12 14.16
CA GLU A 80 26.78 -0.55 12.88
C GLU A 80 25.88 0.31 11.96
N TYR A 81 24.95 1.07 12.56
CA TYR A 81 24.02 2.00 11.89
C TYR A 81 24.76 3.15 11.16
N LYS A 82 25.90 3.59 11.71
CA LYS A 82 26.74 4.63 11.10
C LYS A 82 27.43 4.18 9.81
N SER A 83 27.65 2.87 9.63
CA SER A 83 28.29 2.34 8.42
C SER A 83 27.32 2.34 7.22
N PHE A 84 26.05 1.99 7.45
CA PHE A 84 24.99 2.03 6.44
C PHE A 84 24.58 3.46 6.07
N LEU A 85 24.47 4.36 7.06
CA LEU A 85 24.12 5.77 6.82
C LEU A 85 25.19 6.55 6.03
N ARG A 86 26.45 6.09 6.01
CA ARG A 86 27.48 6.70 5.15
C ARG A 86 27.31 6.33 3.69
N SER A 87 26.62 5.24 3.36
CA SER A 87 26.39 4.83 1.97
C SER A 87 25.20 5.58 1.33
N GLY A 88 24.21 6.00 2.13
CA GLY A 88 23.00 6.69 1.63
C GLY A 88 23.12 8.21 1.40
N LYS A 89 24.27 8.84 1.69
CA LYS A 89 24.41 10.32 1.61
C LYS A 89 25.00 10.87 0.32
N ASP A 90 25.42 10.01 -0.61
CA ASP A 90 26.04 10.42 -1.89
C ASP A 90 25.27 9.95 -3.13
N THR A 91 23.96 9.69 -3.04
CA THR A 91 23.16 9.43 -4.24
C THR A 91 22.82 10.74 -4.92
N ASN A 92 23.64 11.12 -5.90
CA ASN A 92 23.41 12.25 -6.77
C ASN A 92 22.09 12.03 -7.55
N TYR A 93 21.01 12.70 -7.13
CA TYR A 93 19.62 12.56 -7.60
C TYR A 93 19.37 13.02 -9.06
N SER A 94 20.39 13.01 -9.91
CA SER A 94 20.35 13.51 -11.29
C SER A 94 20.27 12.41 -12.35
N LYS A 95 20.01 11.15 -11.99
CA LYS A 95 19.87 10.07 -12.97
C LYS A 95 18.42 9.99 -13.49
N PRO A 96 18.17 10.18 -14.80
CA PRO A 96 16.83 10.06 -15.39
C PRO A 96 16.10 8.77 -15.01
N GLU A 97 16.85 7.67 -14.84
CA GLU A 97 16.34 6.36 -14.41
C GLU A 97 15.63 6.38 -13.05
N TYR A 98 16.12 7.19 -12.09
CA TYR A 98 15.48 7.32 -10.78
C TYR A 98 14.09 7.94 -10.92
N ILE A 99 14.00 9.05 -11.66
CA ILE A 99 12.73 9.75 -11.91
C ILE A 99 11.77 8.86 -12.70
N THR A 100 12.26 8.20 -13.75
CA THR A 100 11.44 7.25 -14.54
C THR A 100 10.93 6.09 -13.69
N GLY A 101 11.78 5.53 -12.82
CA GLY A 101 11.39 4.47 -11.90
C GLY A 101 10.30 4.92 -10.93
N PHE A 102 10.48 6.10 -10.32
CA PHE A 102 9.51 6.65 -9.38
C PHE A 102 8.18 7.00 -10.03
N LEU A 103 8.19 7.58 -11.24
CA LEU A 103 6.97 7.87 -12.00
C LEU A 103 6.23 6.60 -12.43
N ARG A 104 6.96 5.51 -12.67
CA ARG A 104 6.40 4.24 -13.14
C ARG A 104 5.85 3.37 -12.01
N TYR A 105 6.58 3.28 -10.90
CA TYR A 105 6.29 2.33 -9.82
C TYR A 105 5.91 2.99 -8.48
N GLY A 106 6.15 4.29 -8.32
CA GLY A 106 5.89 5.02 -7.07
C GLY A 106 6.98 4.91 -6.00
N PHE A 107 8.12 4.29 -6.31
CA PHE A 107 9.25 4.13 -5.39
C PHE A 107 10.59 4.02 -6.13
N ASN A 108 11.69 3.95 -5.39
CA ASN A 108 13.06 3.87 -5.91
C ASN A 108 13.36 2.50 -6.57
N ALA A 109 12.92 2.33 -7.80
CA ALA A 109 13.13 1.10 -8.58
C ALA A 109 14.62 0.83 -8.90
N VAL A 110 15.48 1.85 -8.93
CA VAL A 110 16.93 1.66 -9.13
C VAL A 110 17.53 0.93 -7.94
N LEU A 111 17.20 1.38 -6.73
CA LEU A 111 17.63 0.71 -5.51
C LEU A 111 16.99 -0.66 -5.37
N SER A 112 15.71 -0.82 -5.73
CA SER A 112 15.02 -2.11 -5.75
C SER A 112 15.75 -3.16 -6.59
N LYS A 113 16.20 -2.76 -7.79
CA LYS A 113 17.00 -3.62 -8.68
C LYS A 113 18.36 -3.97 -8.07
N SER A 114 19.01 -3.01 -7.41
CA SER A 114 20.31 -3.22 -6.77
C SER A 114 20.23 -4.15 -5.55
N LEU A 115 19.11 -4.14 -4.83
CA LEU A 115 18.85 -5.08 -3.73
C LEU A 115 18.56 -6.50 -4.24
N GLY A 116 18.11 -6.62 -5.49
CA GLY A 116 17.77 -7.90 -6.10
C GLY A 116 16.44 -8.45 -5.60
N SER A 117 16.22 -9.73 -5.91
CA SER A 117 14.97 -10.45 -5.67
C SER A 117 14.85 -11.01 -4.25
N GLU A 118 15.92 -10.97 -3.44
CA GLU A 118 15.95 -11.50 -2.08
C GLU A 118 16.85 -10.63 -1.19
N ARG A 119 16.42 -10.39 0.05
CA ARG A 119 17.25 -9.81 1.12
C ARG A 119 16.72 -10.20 2.49
N ASP A 120 17.58 -10.06 3.50
CA ASP A 120 17.14 -10.13 4.89
C ASP A 120 16.54 -8.80 5.35
N VAL A 121 15.50 -8.89 6.17
CA VAL A 121 14.89 -7.75 6.88
C VAL A 121 15.19 -7.83 8.38
N PRO A 122 15.31 -6.69 9.09
CA PRO A 122 15.50 -6.69 10.53
C PRO A 122 14.31 -7.32 11.25
N ASP A 123 14.56 -8.00 12.37
CA ASP A 123 13.50 -8.50 13.25
C ASP A 123 12.94 -7.32 14.07
N THR A 124 11.80 -6.79 13.64
CA THR A 124 11.11 -5.65 14.25
C THR A 124 10.15 -6.05 15.35
N ARG A 125 9.99 -7.35 15.62
CA ARG A 125 9.01 -7.85 16.58
C ARG A 125 9.39 -7.43 18.00
N ASN A 126 8.38 -7.26 18.84
CA ASN A 126 8.62 -7.06 20.26
C ASN A 126 9.37 -8.27 20.86
N LYS A 127 10.32 -8.05 21.78
CA LYS A 127 11.08 -9.13 22.43
C LYS A 127 10.20 -10.18 23.11
N LYS A 128 9.01 -9.81 23.59
CA LYS A 128 8.04 -10.77 24.15
C LYS A 128 7.50 -11.76 23.11
N CYS A 129 7.48 -11.42 21.81
CA CYS A 129 7.08 -12.35 20.75
C CYS A 129 8.03 -13.55 20.65
N LEU A 130 9.31 -13.38 20.99
CA LEU A 130 10.30 -14.46 20.98
C LEU A 130 10.00 -15.56 22.01
N GLN A 131 9.22 -15.23 23.05
CA GLN A 131 8.82 -16.16 24.11
C GLN A 131 7.51 -16.89 23.78
N LYS A 132 6.85 -16.55 22.67
CA LYS A 132 5.61 -17.21 22.24
C LYS A 132 5.96 -18.50 21.49
N HIS A 133 5.18 -19.54 21.76
CA HIS A 133 5.27 -20.82 21.07
C HIS A 133 3.93 -21.14 20.44
N TYR A 134 3.98 -21.64 19.21
CA TYR A 134 2.82 -22.00 18.41
C TYR A 134 2.82 -23.51 18.19
N PRO A 135 1.66 -24.16 18.21
CA PRO A 135 1.59 -25.60 18.00
C PRO A 135 1.93 -25.95 16.55
N ALA A 136 2.33 -27.20 16.30
CA ALA A 136 2.66 -27.65 14.95
C ALA A 136 1.42 -27.93 14.08
N ASN A 137 0.26 -28.21 14.69
CA ASN A 137 -1.00 -28.50 14.00
C ASN A 137 -1.78 -27.21 13.68
N LEU A 138 -1.17 -26.31 12.90
CA LEU A 138 -1.85 -25.13 12.38
C LEU A 138 -2.56 -25.45 11.06
N PRO A 139 -3.67 -24.76 10.73
CA PRO A 139 -4.31 -24.87 9.43
C PRO A 139 -3.35 -24.45 8.30
N THR A 140 -3.53 -24.99 7.10
CA THR A 140 -2.74 -24.56 5.95
C THR A 140 -3.23 -23.20 5.42
N ALA A 141 -2.36 -22.47 4.75
CA ALA A 141 -2.67 -21.16 4.19
C ALA A 141 -2.33 -21.07 2.71
N SER A 142 -3.27 -20.55 1.92
CA SER A 142 -3.02 -20.07 0.56
C SER A 142 -2.78 -18.57 0.58
N VAL A 143 -1.59 -18.15 0.16
CA VAL A 143 -1.23 -16.73 0.08
C VAL A 143 -1.60 -16.19 -1.29
N VAL A 144 -2.55 -15.27 -1.35
CA VAL A 144 -3.02 -14.63 -2.58
C VAL A 144 -2.31 -13.30 -2.76
N ILE A 145 -1.56 -13.17 -3.85
CA ILE A 145 -0.85 -11.94 -4.25
C ILE A 145 -1.42 -11.49 -5.58
N CYS A 146 -2.04 -10.32 -5.60
CA CYS A 146 -2.53 -9.71 -6.84
C CYS A 146 -1.60 -8.58 -7.26
N PHE A 147 -1.29 -8.47 -8.54
CA PHE A 147 -0.41 -7.41 -9.05
C PHE A 147 -0.87 -6.88 -10.40
N TYR A 148 -0.48 -5.65 -10.69
CA TYR A 148 -0.66 -4.99 -11.99
C TYR A 148 0.53 -4.07 -12.22
N ASN A 149 1.32 -4.33 -13.26
CA ASN A 149 2.49 -3.50 -13.61
C ASN A 149 3.47 -3.30 -12.44
N GLU A 150 3.65 -4.33 -11.61
CA GLU A 150 4.54 -4.30 -10.45
C GLU A 150 6.03 -4.30 -10.85
N GLU A 151 6.90 -3.72 -10.03
CA GLU A 151 8.33 -3.82 -10.27
C GLU A 151 8.81 -5.26 -10.02
N PHE A 152 9.52 -5.82 -11.00
CA PHE A 152 9.93 -7.24 -11.00
C PHE A 152 10.62 -7.68 -9.70
N ASN A 153 11.61 -6.94 -9.21
CA ASN A 153 12.33 -7.37 -8.01
C ASN A 153 11.50 -7.23 -6.72
N ALA A 154 10.62 -6.23 -6.64
CA ALA A 154 9.68 -6.10 -5.52
C ALA A 154 8.68 -7.27 -5.46
N LEU A 155 8.16 -7.68 -6.62
CA LEU A 155 7.28 -8.86 -6.72
C LEU A 155 8.00 -10.12 -6.24
N PHE A 156 9.22 -10.35 -6.73
CA PHE A 156 10.00 -11.51 -6.34
C PHE A 156 10.44 -11.46 -4.88
N ARG A 157 10.81 -10.31 -4.32
CA ARG A 157 11.09 -10.18 -2.88
C ARG A 157 9.88 -10.56 -2.03
N THR A 158 8.68 -10.18 -2.46
CA THR A 158 7.45 -10.60 -1.79
C THR A 158 7.33 -12.12 -1.77
N MET A 159 7.41 -12.75 -2.94
CA MET A 159 7.31 -14.21 -3.05
C MET A 159 8.41 -14.94 -2.29
N SER A 160 9.67 -14.56 -2.48
CA SER A 160 10.82 -15.18 -1.82
C SER A 160 10.76 -15.02 -0.30
N SER A 161 10.32 -13.85 0.21
CA SER A 161 10.14 -13.68 1.67
C SER A 161 9.08 -14.64 2.23
N VAL A 162 7.96 -14.82 1.53
CA VAL A 162 6.91 -15.78 1.92
C VAL A 162 7.45 -17.21 1.90
N ILE A 163 8.13 -17.61 0.82
CA ILE A 163 8.65 -18.97 0.67
C ILE A 163 9.73 -19.28 1.71
N ASN A 164 10.68 -18.36 1.92
CA ASN A 164 11.84 -18.59 2.78
C ASN A 164 11.52 -18.51 4.27
N LEU A 165 10.53 -17.68 4.67
CA LEU A 165 10.20 -17.44 6.08
C LEU A 165 8.95 -18.18 6.56
N THR A 166 8.31 -18.97 5.69
CA THR A 166 7.12 -19.75 6.06
C THR A 166 7.43 -21.25 6.06
N PRO A 167 7.17 -21.97 7.16
CA PRO A 167 7.32 -23.42 7.19
C PRO A 167 6.49 -24.13 6.12
N GLN A 168 7.09 -25.12 5.45
CA GLN A 168 6.47 -25.81 4.31
C GLN A 168 5.14 -26.51 4.63
N TYR A 169 4.94 -26.93 5.89
CA TYR A 169 3.73 -27.64 6.32
C TYR A 169 2.52 -26.73 6.54
N ILE A 170 2.70 -25.41 6.67
CA ILE A 170 1.59 -24.45 6.76
C ILE A 170 1.39 -23.65 5.47
N LEU A 171 2.39 -23.57 4.60
CA LEU A 171 2.26 -22.93 3.29
C LEU A 171 1.75 -23.94 2.26
N GLU A 172 0.46 -23.87 1.97
CA GLU A 172 -0.16 -24.71 0.94
C GLU A 172 0.39 -24.31 -0.44
N GLU A 173 0.10 -23.07 -0.83
CA GLU A 173 0.46 -22.49 -2.12
C GLU A 173 0.48 -20.96 -2.06
N ILE A 174 1.13 -20.35 -3.05
CA ILE A 174 1.00 -18.93 -3.37
C ILE A 174 0.17 -18.82 -4.65
N VAL A 175 -1.00 -18.19 -4.56
CA VAL A 175 -1.84 -17.90 -5.72
C VAL A 175 -1.47 -16.51 -6.24
N LEU A 176 -0.71 -16.48 -7.32
CA LEU A 176 -0.22 -15.25 -7.93
C LEU A 176 -1.15 -14.83 -9.06
N VAL A 177 -1.79 -13.67 -8.93
CA VAL A 177 -2.83 -13.18 -9.87
C VAL A 177 -2.34 -11.92 -10.59
N ASP A 178 -2.05 -12.05 -11.89
CA ASP A 178 -1.76 -10.94 -12.79
C ASP A 178 -3.06 -10.30 -13.30
N ASP A 179 -3.32 -9.05 -12.92
CA ASP A 179 -4.51 -8.29 -13.35
C ASP A 179 -4.30 -7.59 -14.70
N MET A 180 -3.84 -8.35 -15.70
CA MET A 180 -3.55 -7.88 -17.06
C MET A 180 -2.43 -6.83 -17.09
N SER A 181 -1.23 -7.20 -16.62
CA SER A 181 -0.06 -6.33 -16.70
C SER A 181 0.44 -6.14 -18.15
N ASP A 182 0.86 -4.92 -18.46
CA ASP A 182 1.39 -4.53 -19.77
C ASP A 182 2.90 -4.80 -19.90
N PHE A 183 3.62 -4.75 -18.77
CA PHE A 183 5.08 -4.76 -18.77
C PHE A 183 5.67 -6.10 -19.24
N ASP A 184 6.64 -6.04 -20.15
CA ASP A 184 7.17 -7.22 -20.83
C ASP A 184 7.91 -8.18 -19.89
N ASP A 185 8.52 -7.66 -18.82
CA ASP A 185 9.17 -8.47 -17.79
C ASP A 185 8.18 -9.28 -16.93
N LEU A 186 6.88 -8.95 -16.97
CA LEU A 186 5.78 -9.68 -16.32
C LEU A 186 5.09 -10.69 -17.26
N LYS A 187 5.62 -10.90 -18.47
CA LYS A 187 5.15 -11.88 -19.44
C LYS A 187 6.04 -13.13 -19.41
N GLU A 188 6.66 -13.48 -20.53
CA GLU A 188 7.47 -14.69 -20.68
C GLU A 188 8.64 -14.75 -19.68
N LYS A 189 9.24 -13.60 -19.35
CA LYS A 189 10.32 -13.54 -18.36
C LYS A 189 9.83 -14.00 -16.99
N LEU A 190 8.67 -13.52 -16.54
CA LEU A 190 8.07 -13.93 -15.28
C LEU A 190 7.76 -15.42 -15.32
N ASP A 191 7.09 -15.88 -16.37
CA ASP A 191 6.73 -17.30 -16.54
C ASP A 191 7.97 -18.20 -16.39
N HIS A 192 9.11 -17.85 -16.99
CA HIS A 192 10.37 -18.58 -16.86
C HIS A 192 10.91 -18.61 -15.42
N HIS A 193 10.86 -17.49 -14.70
CA HIS A 193 11.37 -17.41 -13.33
C HIS A 193 10.45 -18.14 -12.34
N LEU A 194 9.14 -18.19 -12.61
CA LEU A 194 8.18 -18.95 -11.80
C LEU A 194 8.44 -20.46 -11.86
N GLU A 195 9.15 -20.95 -12.88
CA GLU A 195 9.45 -22.38 -13.00
C GLU A 195 10.34 -22.92 -11.86
N VAL A 196 11.14 -22.04 -11.24
CA VAL A 196 11.95 -22.37 -10.05
C VAL A 196 11.05 -22.74 -8.86
N PHE A 197 9.83 -22.22 -8.82
CA PHE A 197 8.86 -22.42 -7.75
C PHE A 197 7.71 -23.36 -8.14
N ARG A 198 7.94 -24.20 -9.16
CA ARG A 198 6.99 -25.23 -9.61
C ARG A 198 6.45 -26.03 -8.43
N GLY A 199 5.12 -26.12 -8.33
CA GLY A 199 4.41 -26.87 -7.30
C GLY A 199 4.08 -26.07 -6.03
N LYS A 200 4.64 -24.88 -5.83
CA LYS A 200 4.24 -23.98 -4.74
C LYS A 200 3.52 -22.72 -5.22
N ILE A 201 3.65 -22.36 -6.50
CA ILE A 201 2.97 -21.19 -7.06
C ILE A 201 1.90 -21.62 -8.06
N LYS A 202 0.71 -21.08 -7.88
CA LYS A 202 -0.40 -21.15 -8.83
C LYS A 202 -0.56 -19.80 -9.50
N PHE A 203 -0.04 -19.70 -10.72
CA PHE A 203 -0.08 -18.46 -11.49
C PHE A 203 -1.38 -18.34 -12.30
N VAL A 204 -2.00 -17.16 -12.24
CA VAL A 204 -3.30 -16.86 -12.83
C VAL A 204 -3.21 -15.53 -13.55
N ARG A 205 -3.51 -15.52 -14.85
CA ARG A 205 -3.52 -14.29 -15.66
C ARG A 205 -4.95 -13.92 -16.04
N ASN A 206 -5.41 -12.75 -15.63
CA ASN A 206 -6.72 -12.24 -16.03
C ASN A 206 -6.73 -11.90 -17.52
N LYS A 207 -7.84 -12.16 -18.20
CA LYS A 207 -8.00 -11.86 -19.63
C LYS A 207 -8.21 -10.37 -19.92
N GLN A 208 -8.63 -9.63 -18.90
CA GLN A 208 -8.89 -8.19 -18.93
C GLN A 208 -8.56 -7.61 -17.55
N ARG A 209 -8.45 -6.29 -17.46
CA ARG A 209 -8.19 -5.60 -16.19
C ARG A 209 -9.44 -5.57 -15.32
N GLU A 210 -9.50 -6.43 -14.32
CA GLU A 210 -10.66 -6.66 -13.46
C GLU A 210 -10.67 -5.74 -12.22
N GLY A 211 -9.49 -5.30 -11.79
CA GLY A 211 -9.25 -4.52 -10.59
C GLY A 211 -9.00 -5.38 -9.35
N LEU A 212 -8.36 -4.79 -8.33
CA LEU A 212 -7.88 -5.48 -7.11
C LEU A 212 -8.93 -6.38 -6.45
N ILE A 213 -10.17 -5.90 -6.30
CA ILE A 213 -11.24 -6.63 -5.61
C ILE A 213 -11.55 -7.94 -6.35
N ARG A 214 -11.77 -7.87 -7.67
CA ARG A 214 -12.10 -9.04 -8.47
C ARG A 214 -10.91 -9.98 -8.59
N SER A 215 -9.69 -9.45 -8.73
CA SER A 215 -8.47 -10.27 -8.73
C SER A 215 -8.29 -11.04 -7.42
N ARG A 216 -8.59 -10.42 -6.27
CA ARG A 216 -8.60 -11.12 -4.97
C ARG A 216 -9.65 -12.23 -4.93
N LEU A 217 -10.85 -12.01 -5.45
CA LEU A 217 -11.90 -13.04 -5.54
C LEU A 217 -11.51 -14.19 -6.49
N ILE A 218 -10.89 -13.87 -7.64
CA ILE A 218 -10.37 -14.82 -8.62
C ILE A 218 -9.26 -15.70 -8.01
N GLY A 219 -8.37 -15.08 -7.22
CA GLY A 219 -7.33 -15.78 -6.47
C GLY A 219 -7.91 -16.66 -5.36
N ALA A 220 -8.84 -16.14 -4.56
CA ALA A 220 -9.53 -16.88 -3.51
C ALA A 220 -10.27 -18.12 -4.07
N ALA A 221 -10.96 -17.98 -5.21
CA ALA A 221 -11.64 -19.09 -5.87
C ALA A 221 -10.70 -20.19 -6.40
N ARG A 222 -9.39 -19.92 -6.47
CA ARG A 222 -8.37 -20.86 -6.92
C ARG A 222 -7.52 -21.42 -5.79
N ALA A 223 -7.65 -20.90 -4.57
CA ALA A 223 -6.91 -21.37 -3.42
C ALA A 223 -7.43 -22.73 -2.90
N SER A 224 -6.54 -23.57 -2.39
CA SER A 224 -6.86 -24.86 -1.76
C SER A 224 -6.62 -24.93 -0.25
N GLY A 225 -5.94 -23.94 0.34
CA GLY A 225 -5.60 -23.93 1.77
C GLY A 225 -6.79 -23.66 2.68
N ASP A 226 -6.67 -24.08 3.94
CA ASP A 226 -7.72 -23.89 4.95
C ASP A 226 -8.01 -22.41 5.24
N VAL A 227 -6.98 -21.55 5.12
CA VAL A 227 -7.02 -20.11 5.38
C VAL A 227 -6.53 -19.32 4.17
N LEU A 228 -7.23 -18.24 3.83
CA LEU A 228 -6.79 -17.26 2.84
C LEU A 228 -5.96 -16.15 3.49
N VAL A 229 -4.80 -15.86 2.92
CA VAL A 229 -3.96 -14.73 3.34
C VAL A 229 -3.73 -13.82 2.14
N PHE A 230 -4.13 -12.55 2.25
CA PHE A 230 -3.92 -11.58 1.17
C PHE A 230 -2.70 -10.74 1.47
N LEU A 231 -1.77 -10.66 0.51
CA LEU A 231 -0.62 -9.76 0.54
C LEU A 231 -0.61 -8.88 -0.70
N ASP A 232 -0.08 -7.66 -0.56
CA ASP A 232 0.23 -6.82 -1.70
C ASP A 232 1.54 -7.32 -2.35
N SER A 233 1.77 -6.95 -3.60
CA SER A 233 2.88 -7.45 -4.43
C SER A 233 4.24 -6.80 -4.16
N HIS A 234 4.33 -5.97 -3.12
CA HIS A 234 5.52 -5.24 -2.69
C HIS A 234 5.65 -5.27 -1.17
N CYS A 235 5.54 -6.47 -0.59
CA CYS A 235 5.70 -6.72 0.84
C CYS A 235 6.99 -7.53 1.10
N GLU A 236 7.53 -7.43 2.31
CA GLU A 236 8.58 -8.33 2.79
C GLU A 236 8.14 -8.83 4.17
N VAL A 237 7.82 -10.13 4.28
CA VAL A 237 7.31 -10.68 5.55
C VAL A 237 8.43 -10.83 6.57
N ASN A 238 8.09 -10.75 7.86
CA ASN A 238 9.07 -10.95 8.93
C ASN A 238 9.08 -12.42 9.43
N ARG A 239 10.01 -12.73 10.33
CA ARG A 239 10.15 -14.06 10.93
C ARG A 239 8.91 -14.42 11.75
N VAL A 240 8.41 -15.64 11.57
CA VAL A 240 7.24 -16.14 12.31
C VAL A 240 6.00 -15.24 12.12
N TRP A 241 5.81 -14.69 10.91
CA TRP A 241 4.71 -13.78 10.62
C TRP A 241 3.35 -14.49 10.55
N LEU A 242 3.32 -15.73 10.06
CA LEU A 242 2.08 -16.44 9.73
C LEU A 242 1.53 -17.27 10.89
N GLN A 243 2.40 -17.92 11.66
CA GLN A 243 2.03 -18.79 12.79
C GLN A 243 1.15 -18.10 13.83
N PRO A 244 1.41 -16.84 14.26
CA PRO A 244 0.54 -16.14 15.19
C PRO A 244 -0.86 -15.89 14.63
N LEU A 245 -0.96 -15.60 13.33
CA LEU A 245 -2.22 -15.34 12.63
C LEU A 245 -3.06 -16.62 12.53
N LEU A 246 -2.44 -17.71 12.07
CA LEU A 246 -3.11 -19.01 11.96
C LEU A 246 -3.50 -19.56 13.33
N HIS A 247 -2.68 -19.35 14.36
CA HIS A 247 -3.00 -19.77 15.73
C HIS A 247 -4.23 -19.03 16.28
N ALA A 248 -4.39 -17.75 15.94
CA ALA A 248 -5.60 -17.02 16.32
C ALA A 248 -6.84 -17.59 15.61
N ILE A 249 -6.77 -17.81 14.29
CA ILE A 249 -7.88 -18.39 13.51
C ILE A 249 -8.20 -19.82 13.96
N ALA A 250 -7.20 -20.64 14.28
CA ALA A 250 -7.40 -21.99 14.78
C ALA A 250 -8.17 -22.06 16.11
N LYS A 251 -8.10 -20.99 16.92
CA LYS A 251 -8.87 -20.88 18.17
C LYS A 251 -10.32 -20.48 17.94
N ASP A 252 -10.59 -19.63 16.95
CA ASP A 252 -11.94 -19.25 16.54
C ASP A 252 -11.96 -18.98 15.03
N PRO A 253 -12.56 -19.86 14.22
CA PRO A 253 -12.58 -19.74 12.76
C PRO A 253 -13.44 -18.56 12.28
N ARG A 254 -14.12 -17.83 13.18
CA ARG A 254 -14.85 -16.60 12.86
C ARG A 254 -13.96 -15.35 12.93
N MET A 255 -12.73 -15.46 13.44
CA MET A 255 -11.81 -14.34 13.52
C MET A 255 -11.19 -14.00 12.16
N VAL A 256 -11.20 -12.73 11.81
CA VAL A 256 -10.37 -12.14 10.75
C VAL A 256 -9.22 -11.41 11.42
N VAL A 257 -7.99 -11.75 11.07
CA VAL A 257 -6.79 -11.20 11.70
C VAL A 257 -5.96 -10.41 10.70
N CYS A 258 -5.31 -9.36 11.19
CA CYS A 258 -4.42 -8.51 10.42
C CYS A 258 -3.05 -8.49 11.11
N PRO A 259 -1.93 -8.64 10.37
CA PRO A 259 -0.61 -8.40 10.95
C PRO A 259 -0.42 -6.91 11.29
N LEU A 260 0.56 -6.64 12.15
CA LEU A 260 1.10 -5.29 12.25
C LEU A 260 1.91 -5.01 10.96
N ILE A 261 1.61 -3.89 10.30
CA ILE A 261 2.18 -3.55 9.00
C ILE A 261 3.32 -2.55 9.19
N ASP A 262 4.54 -3.04 9.00
CA ASP A 262 5.76 -2.25 9.04
C ASP A 262 5.98 -1.52 7.70
N PRO A 263 6.32 -0.22 7.70
CA PRO A 263 6.62 0.50 6.48
C PRO A 263 7.99 0.12 5.90
N ILE A 264 8.03 -0.05 4.58
CA ILE A 264 9.26 -0.03 3.77
C ILE A 264 9.33 1.35 3.11
N ASP A 265 10.38 2.10 3.40
CA ASP A 265 10.55 3.46 2.89
C ASP A 265 10.66 3.46 1.35
N HIS A 266 9.82 4.23 0.67
CA HIS A 266 9.74 4.22 -0.79
C HIS A 266 10.97 4.84 -1.49
N GLU A 267 11.79 5.62 -0.78
CA GLU A 267 13.03 6.21 -1.34
C GLU A 267 14.25 5.37 -0.98
N THR A 268 14.38 4.96 0.29
CA THR A 268 15.56 4.24 0.79
C THR A 268 15.39 2.73 0.85
N LEU A 269 14.17 2.23 0.66
CA LEU A 269 13.78 0.82 0.85
C LEU A 269 14.13 0.27 2.23
N GLU A 270 14.28 1.14 3.23
CA GLU A 270 14.53 0.75 4.61
C GLU A 270 13.26 0.19 5.26
N TYR A 271 13.40 -0.99 5.87
CA TYR A 271 12.33 -1.63 6.64
C TYR A 271 12.33 -1.10 8.09
N ARG A 272 11.24 -0.45 8.52
CA ARG A 272 11.17 0.17 9.86
C ARG A 272 10.02 -0.42 10.68
N PRO A 273 10.18 -0.57 12.01
CA PRO A 273 9.10 -1.01 12.88
C PRO A 273 7.96 0.03 12.93
N SER A 274 6.72 -0.44 12.94
CA SER A 274 5.53 0.36 13.14
C SER A 274 5.03 0.26 14.59
N PRO A 275 4.50 1.33 15.19
CA PRO A 275 3.82 1.23 16.48
C PRO A 275 2.54 0.41 16.36
N ALA A 276 2.09 -0.14 17.49
CA ALA A 276 0.79 -0.80 17.55
C ALA A 276 -0.32 0.25 17.38
N VAL A 277 -1.10 0.11 16.30
CA VAL A 277 -2.20 0.99 15.90
C VAL A 277 -3.43 0.16 15.56
N ARG A 278 -4.61 0.78 15.65
CA ARG A 278 -5.88 0.20 15.18
C ARG A 278 -6.37 0.91 13.92
N GLY A 279 -7.05 0.17 13.07
CA GLY A 279 -7.75 0.74 11.91
C GLY A 279 -9.04 1.44 12.33
N ALA A 280 -9.25 2.64 11.81
CA ALA A 280 -10.47 3.44 11.98
C ALA A 280 -10.87 4.07 10.64
N PHE A 281 -11.99 4.80 10.62
CA PHE A 281 -12.39 5.59 9.46
C PHE A 281 -12.98 6.94 9.90
N ASN A 282 -12.81 7.96 9.06
CA ASN A 282 -13.47 9.25 9.26
C ASN A 282 -14.86 9.30 8.60
N TRP A 283 -15.60 10.40 8.75
CA TRP A 283 -16.94 10.55 8.16
C TRP A 283 -16.99 10.58 6.62
N HIS A 284 -15.84 10.66 5.95
CA HIS A 284 -15.72 10.49 4.50
C HIS A 284 -15.39 9.04 4.10
N LEU A 285 -15.43 8.11 5.06
CA LEU A 285 -15.08 6.69 4.91
C LEU A 285 -13.62 6.47 4.47
N GLU A 286 -12.73 7.42 4.75
CA GLU A 286 -11.30 7.23 4.56
C GLU A 286 -10.72 6.45 5.73
N PHE A 287 -9.95 5.41 5.43
CA PHE A 287 -9.18 4.68 6.44
C PHE A 287 -8.19 5.60 7.16
N LYS A 288 -8.07 5.44 8.48
CA LYS A 288 -7.12 6.13 9.36
C LYS A 288 -6.50 5.13 10.34
N TRP A 289 -5.28 5.41 10.76
CA TRP A 289 -4.65 4.76 11.90
C TRP A 289 -4.99 5.55 13.17
N ASP A 290 -5.45 4.84 14.19
CA ASP A 290 -5.67 5.38 15.54
C ASP A 290 -4.77 4.66 16.55
N ASN A 291 -4.42 5.35 17.63
CA ASN A 291 -3.53 4.81 18.64
C ASN A 291 -4.26 3.76 19.48
N VAL A 292 -3.56 2.71 19.87
CA VAL A 292 -4.05 1.73 20.85
C VAL A 292 -3.97 2.34 22.26
N PHE A 293 -4.96 2.07 23.11
CA PHE A 293 -4.92 2.60 24.47
C PHE A 293 -3.90 1.86 25.34
N SER A 294 -3.27 2.56 26.28
CA SER A 294 -2.21 1.99 27.12
C SER A 294 -2.68 0.76 27.90
N TYR A 295 -3.91 0.75 28.42
CA TYR A 295 -4.45 -0.38 29.18
C TYR A 295 -4.56 -1.68 28.37
N GLU A 296 -4.63 -1.61 27.04
CA GLU A 296 -4.61 -2.78 26.16
C GLU A 296 -3.19 -3.35 25.99
N MET A 297 -2.18 -2.50 26.19
CA MET A 297 -0.76 -2.79 26.02
C MET A 297 -0.04 -3.10 27.34
N ASP A 298 -0.59 -2.65 28.47
CA ASP A 298 0.01 -2.77 29.81
C ASP A 298 -0.28 -4.12 30.50
N GLY A 299 -1.08 -4.99 29.87
CA GLY A 299 -1.40 -6.31 30.41
C GLY A 299 -0.20 -7.28 30.44
N PRO A 300 -0.35 -8.47 31.08
CA PRO A 300 0.74 -9.46 31.19
C PRO A 300 1.34 -9.86 29.83
N GLU A 301 0.47 -10.10 28.84
CA GLU A 301 0.86 -10.41 27.46
C GLU A 301 1.35 -9.18 26.68
N GLY A 302 0.99 -7.99 27.14
CA GLY A 302 1.27 -6.69 26.55
C GLY A 302 1.13 -6.63 25.02
N PRO A 303 2.15 -6.15 24.28
CA PRO A 303 2.07 -5.93 22.83
C PRO A 303 1.93 -7.21 21.99
N THR A 304 1.97 -8.39 22.61
CA THR A 304 1.84 -9.68 21.91
C THR A 304 0.40 -10.19 21.90
N ARG A 305 -0.50 -9.49 22.60
CA ARG A 305 -1.93 -9.79 22.61
C ARG A 305 -2.60 -9.20 21.35
N PRO A 306 -3.56 -9.90 20.73
CA PRO A 306 -4.39 -9.29 19.69
C PRO A 306 -5.12 -8.06 20.21
N ILE A 307 -5.01 -6.95 19.48
CA ILE A 307 -5.76 -5.71 19.71
C ILE A 307 -7.18 -5.90 19.16
N ARG A 308 -8.19 -5.39 19.86
CA ARG A 308 -9.60 -5.55 19.50
C ARG A 308 -10.27 -4.20 19.31
#